data_AF-A0A7H9BV37-F1
#
_entry.id   AF-A0A7H9BV37-F1
#
_cell.length_a   1.000
_cell.length_b   1.000
_cell.length_c   1.000
_cell.angle_alpha   90.00
_cell.angle_beta   90.00
_cell.angle_gamma   90.00
#
_symmetry.space_group_name_H-M   'P 1'
#
loop_
_entity.id
_entity.type
_entity.pdbx_description
1 polymer ?
#
loop_
_entity_poly.entity_id
_entity_poly.type
_entity_poly.pdbx_seq_one_letter_code
_entity_poly.pdbx_strand_id
1 'polypeptide(L)'
;MNQHRPQQHFRPGQRRSSNIGSIVNRVYESSGPAGKFRGTAQQLVSIWLHHAREAQLRNDRVAMEACLQYAEHYRRTMNRIMEGIGETRPDQGR
;
A
#
# COMPACT_ATOMS: atom_id res chain seq x y z
N MET A 1 33.00 -43.28 -17.90
CA MET A 1 31.80 -43.40 -17.05
C MET A 1 31.63 -42.07 -16.30
N ASN A 2 30.93 -41.09 -16.89
CA ASN A 2 29.54 -40.69 -16.56
C ASN A 2 29.45 -40.01 -15.16
N GLN A 3 28.99 -38.77 -14.91
CA GLN A 3 28.24 -37.74 -15.65
C GLN A 3 28.41 -36.36 -14.96
N HIS A 4 28.11 -35.30 -15.71
CA HIS A 4 28.01 -33.89 -15.33
C HIS A 4 26.72 -33.57 -14.51
N ARG A 5 26.73 -32.56 -13.63
CA ARG A 5 25.70 -31.46 -13.64
C ARG A 5 26.00 -30.28 -12.68
N PRO A 6 25.66 -29.02 -13.05
CA PRO A 6 26.05 -27.80 -12.36
C PRO A 6 24.92 -27.18 -11.50
N GLN A 7 25.30 -26.15 -10.72
CA GLN A 7 24.52 -25.03 -10.17
C GLN A 7 22.99 -25.18 -10.03
N GLN A 8 22.50 -25.17 -8.79
CA GLN A 8 21.09 -24.91 -8.49
C GLN A 8 20.94 -23.52 -7.86
N HIS A 9 20.83 -22.53 -8.74
CA HIS A 9 20.38 -21.18 -8.40
C HIS A 9 18.86 -21.23 -8.20
N PHE A 10 18.38 -21.35 -6.96
CA PHE A 10 16.96 -21.14 -6.63
C PHE A 10 16.76 -19.83 -5.87
N ARG A 11 16.68 -18.74 -6.63
CA ARG A 11 15.75 -17.64 -6.38
C ARG A 11 14.97 -17.50 -7.68
N PRO A 12 13.66 -17.25 -7.72
CA PRO A 12 12.89 -16.40 -6.80
C PRO A 12 11.49 -16.96 -6.48
N GLY A 13 10.69 -16.26 -5.66
CA GLY A 13 9.23 -16.38 -5.76
C GLY A 13 8.44 -16.50 -4.45
N GLN A 14 7.78 -15.40 -4.11
CA GLN A 14 6.36 -15.42 -3.77
C GLN A 14 5.90 -16.10 -2.45
N ARG A 15 6.42 -15.66 -1.30
CA ARG A 15 5.68 -15.77 -0.02
C ARG A 15 4.80 -14.54 0.25
N ARG A 16 4.03 -14.10 -0.75
CA ARG A 16 3.15 -12.90 -0.63
C ARG A 16 1.67 -13.21 -0.39
N SER A 17 1.28 -14.48 -0.36
CA SER A 17 -0.14 -14.86 -0.29
C SER A 17 -0.73 -14.88 1.13
N SER A 18 0.06 -15.10 2.19
CA SER A 18 -0.50 -15.31 3.54
C SER A 18 -0.68 -14.03 4.38
N ASN A 19 -0.17 -12.87 3.93
CA ASN A 19 -0.18 -11.63 4.72
C ASN A 19 -1.27 -10.62 4.33
N ILE A 20 -2.15 -10.97 3.40
CA ILE A 20 -2.99 -9.99 2.71
C ILE A 20 -4.08 -9.40 3.62
N GLY A 21 -4.74 -10.22 4.43
CA GLY A 21 -5.70 -9.75 5.43
C GLY A 21 -5.05 -8.90 6.53
N SER A 22 -3.81 -9.21 6.89
CA SER A 22 -3.00 -8.40 7.81
C SER A 22 -2.58 -7.06 7.18
N ILE A 23 -2.36 -7.04 5.86
CA ILE A 23 -1.89 -5.86 5.12
C ILE A 23 -2.99 -4.81 4.89
N VAL A 24 -4.25 -5.22 4.67
CA VAL A 24 -5.39 -4.28 4.57
C VAL A 24 -5.63 -3.56 5.89
N ASN A 25 -5.66 -4.33 6.97
CA ASN A 25 -5.87 -3.80 8.32
C ASN A 25 -4.57 -3.31 8.96
N ARG A 26 -3.51 -3.15 8.16
CA ARG A 26 -2.23 -2.66 8.64
C ARG A 26 -2.37 -1.19 9.00
N VAL A 27 -2.00 -0.88 10.23
CA VAL A 27 -1.88 0.50 10.69
C VAL A 27 -0.59 1.07 10.13
N TYR A 28 -0.72 2.12 9.33
CA TYR A 28 0.39 2.90 8.80
C TYR A 28 0.57 4.15 9.65
N GLU A 29 1.82 4.59 9.79
CA GLU A 29 2.17 5.89 10.35
C GLU A 29 2.52 6.84 9.20
N SER A 30 1.66 7.82 8.97
CA SER A 30 1.78 8.81 7.90
C SER A 30 2.29 10.12 8.48
N SER A 31 3.52 10.49 8.15
CA SER A 31 4.07 11.80 8.51
C SER A 31 4.00 12.71 7.29
N GLY A 32 3.19 13.76 7.34
CA GLY A 32 3.12 14.73 6.25
C GLY A 32 2.99 16.17 6.75
N PRO A 33 2.67 17.13 5.87
CA PRO A 33 2.78 18.56 6.16
C PRO A 33 1.81 19.05 7.24
N ALA A 34 0.70 18.33 7.46
CA ALA A 34 -0.27 18.62 8.51
C ALA A 34 -0.01 17.89 9.84
N GLY A 35 1.01 17.02 9.90
CA GLY A 35 1.36 16.26 11.11
C GLY A 35 1.48 14.76 10.88
N LYS A 36 1.48 14.01 11.99
CA LYS A 36 1.57 12.55 12.01
C LYS A 36 0.18 11.96 12.21
N PHE A 37 -0.31 11.20 11.24
CA PHE A 37 -1.56 10.47 11.32
C PHE A 37 -1.29 8.98 11.38
N ARG A 38 -1.99 8.28 12.25
CA ARG A 38 -1.88 6.83 12.41
C ARG A 38 -3.23 6.20 12.13
N GLY A 39 -3.27 5.26 11.20
CA GLY A 39 -4.53 4.61 10.81
C GLY A 39 -4.35 3.61 9.68
N THR A 40 -5.43 2.98 9.26
CA THR A 40 -5.41 2.14 8.05
C THR A 40 -5.23 3.00 6.81
N ALA A 41 -4.75 2.42 5.70
CA ALA A 41 -4.54 3.16 4.45
C ALA A 41 -5.82 3.90 4.00
N GLN A 42 -6.99 3.29 4.19
CA GLN A 42 -8.29 3.90 3.85
C GLN A 42 -8.60 5.14 4.70
N GLN A 43 -8.33 5.09 6.00
CA GLN A 43 -8.50 6.23 6.90
C GLN A 43 -7.55 7.37 6.53
N LEU A 44 -6.28 7.05 6.24
CA LEU A 44 -5.28 8.03 5.85
C LEU A 44 -5.66 8.79 4.58
N VAL A 45 -6.24 8.13 3.57
CA VAL A 45 -6.76 8.81 2.37
C VAL A 45 -7.79 9.88 2.74
N SER A 46 -8.75 9.53 3.59
CA SER A 46 -9.80 10.48 4.02
C SER A 46 -9.23 11.68 4.78
N ILE A 47 -8.28 11.42 5.69
CA ILE A 47 -7.60 12.44 6.49
C ILE A 47 -6.82 13.40 5.58
N TRP A 48 -6.04 12.88 4.62
CA TRP A 48 -5.27 13.71 3.69
C TRP A 48 -6.15 14.54 2.76
N LEU A 49 -7.29 14.01 2.31
CA LEU A 49 -8.26 14.76 1.51
C LEU A 49 -8.95 15.86 2.32
N HIS A 50 -9.21 15.63 3.62
CA HIS A 50 -9.69 16.68 4.51
C HIS A 50 -8.66 17.79 4.67
N HIS A 51 -7.41 17.46 5.00
CA HIS A 51 -6.34 18.44 5.14
C HIS A 51 -6.01 19.18 3.85
N ALA A 52 -6.17 18.56 2.68
CA ALA A 52 -6.02 19.27 1.40
C ALA A 52 -7.05 20.40 1.24
N ARG A 53 -8.30 20.17 1.69
CA ARG A 53 -9.35 21.20 1.69
C ARG A 53 -9.07 22.30 2.71
N GLU A 54 -8.60 21.95 3.90
CA GLU A 54 -8.17 22.95 4.88
C GLU A 54 -6.99 23.79 4.38
N ALA A 55 -5.99 23.15 3.74
CA ALA A 55 -4.86 23.82 3.11
C ALA A 55 -5.30 24.78 1.99
N GLN A 56 -6.33 24.40 1.23
CA GLN A 56 -6.95 25.26 0.22
C GLN A 56 -7.63 26.47 0.84
N LEU A 57 -8.37 26.31 1.94
CA LEU A 57 -9.05 27.43 2.63
C LEU A 57 -8.07 28.45 3.22
N ARG A 58 -6.89 28.01 3.70
CA ARG A 58 -5.81 28.89 4.16
C ARG A 58 -4.91 29.42 3.04
N ASN A 59 -5.26 29.17 1.78
CA ASN A 59 -4.51 29.59 0.59
C ASN A 59 -3.05 29.08 0.55
N ASP A 60 -2.79 27.92 1.15
CA ASP A 60 -1.47 27.29 1.21
C ASP A 60 -1.35 26.20 0.13
N ARG A 61 -0.98 26.63 -1.07
CA ARG A 61 -0.95 25.78 -2.28
C ARG A 61 0.05 24.63 -2.16
N VAL A 62 1.21 24.89 -1.55
CA VAL A 62 2.26 23.87 -1.37
C VAL A 62 1.76 22.75 -0.46
N ALA A 63 1.12 23.09 0.66
CA ALA A 63 0.54 22.08 1.53
C ALA A 63 -0.63 21.34 0.88
N MET A 64 -1.47 22.03 0.10
CA MET A 64 -2.56 21.39 -0.64
C MET A 64 -2.04 20.31 -1.61
N GLU A 65 -1.05 20.64 -2.45
CA GLU A 65 -0.46 19.69 -3.41
C GLU A 65 0.22 18.50 -2.70
N ALA A 66 0.97 18.78 -1.64
CA ALA A 66 1.58 17.73 -0.83
C ALA A 66 0.51 16.78 -0.24
N CYS A 67 -0.55 17.31 0.38
CA CYS A 67 -1.66 16.51 0.93
C CYS A 67 -2.34 15.65 -0.15
N LEU A 68 -2.57 16.20 -1.35
CA LEU A 68 -3.15 15.45 -2.47
C LEU A 68 -2.24 14.31 -2.93
N GLN A 69 -0.93 14.54 -2.99
CA GLN A 69 0.04 13.49 -3.30
C GLN A 69 0.04 12.38 -2.24
N TYR A 70 -0.08 12.73 -0.95
CA TYR A 70 -0.23 11.75 0.13
C TYR A 70 -1.52 10.93 -0.02
N ALA A 71 -2.65 11.57 -0.30
CA ALA A 71 -3.91 10.86 -0.55
C ALA A 71 -3.78 9.86 -1.71
N GLU A 72 -3.16 10.28 -2.82
CA GLU A 72 -2.87 9.41 -3.97
C GLU A 72 -1.96 8.23 -3.59
N HIS A 73 -0.91 8.47 -2.80
CA HIS A 73 0.01 7.42 -2.37
C HIS A 73 -0.71 6.29 -1.62
N TYR A 74 -1.57 6.64 -0.64
CA TYR A 74 -2.32 5.64 0.11
C TYR A 74 -3.42 4.99 -0.73
N ARG A 75 -4.01 5.71 -1.68
CA ARG A 75 -5.00 5.14 -2.62
C ARG A 75 -4.37 4.09 -3.54
N ARG A 76 -3.18 4.35 -4.08
CA ARG A 76 -2.41 3.37 -4.86
C ARG A 76 -1.97 2.18 -4.02
N THR A 77 -1.53 2.44 -2.79
CA THR A 77 -1.17 1.36 -1.84
C THR A 77 -2.39 0.48 -1.55
N MET A 78 -3.56 1.08 -1.30
CA MET A 78 -4.81 0.35 -1.08
C MET A 78 -5.22 -0.47 -2.32
N ASN A 79 -5.17 0.09 -3.52
CA ASN A 79 -5.44 -0.65 -4.76
C ASN A 79 -4.50 -1.86 -4.90
N ARG A 80 -3.19 -1.65 -4.72
CA ARG A 80 -2.21 -2.75 -4.78
C ARG A 80 -2.49 -3.86 -3.76
N ILE A 81 -2.99 -3.48 -2.60
CA ILE A 81 -3.40 -4.43 -1.56
C ILE A 81 -4.65 -5.19 -2.00
N MET A 82 -5.69 -4.47 -2.48
CA MET A 82 -6.95 -5.02 -2.96
C MET A 82 -6.76 -5.98 -4.14
N GLU A 83 -5.93 -5.61 -5.11
CA GLU A 83 -5.53 -6.45 -6.24
C GLU A 83 -4.85 -7.74 -5.78
N GLY A 84 -3.95 -7.64 -4.79
CA GLY A 84 -3.30 -8.82 -4.20
C GLY A 84 -4.25 -9.78 -3.48
N ILE A 85 -5.36 -9.29 -2.92
CA ILE A 85 -6.40 -10.15 -2.30
C ILE A 85 -7.21 -10.88 -3.36
N GLY A 86 -7.60 -10.16 -4.41
CA GLY A 86 -8.40 -10.71 -5.51
C GLY A 86 -7.70 -11.87 -6.21
N GLU A 87 -6.37 -11.85 -6.27
CA GLU A 87 -5.56 -12.89 -6.90
C GLU A 87 -5.44 -14.19 -6.07
N THR A 88 -5.91 -14.22 -4.82
CA THR A 88 -5.79 -15.42 -3.95
C THR A 88 -6.97 -16.40 -4.06
N ARG A 89 -7.92 -16.21 -4.99
CA ARG A 89 -8.98 -17.21 -5.27
C ARG A 89 -9.25 -17.26 -6.78
N PRO A 90 -8.89 -18.34 -7.48
CA PRO A 90 -9.77 -19.53 -7.49
C PRO A 90 -9.01 -20.86 -7.65
N ASP A 91 -8.81 -21.62 -6.57
CA ASP A 91 -8.74 -23.10 -6.65
C ASP A 91 -8.88 -23.74 -5.26
N GLN A 92 -10.12 -23.86 -4.79
CA GLN A 92 -10.43 -24.98 -3.91
C GLN A 92 -11.67 -25.67 -4.48
N GLY A 93 -11.43 -26.37 -5.59
CA GLY A 93 -12.17 -27.59 -5.87
C GLY A 93 -11.69 -28.67 -4.90
N ARG A 94 -12.55 -29.04 -3.95
CA ARG A 94 -12.52 -30.30 -3.24
C ARG A 94 -13.95 -30.73 -2.98
#